data_AF-A0A1H9F6K5-F1
#
_entry.id   AF-A0A1H9F6K5-F1
#
_cell.length_a   1.000
_cell.length_b   1.000
_cell.length_c   1.000
_cell.angle_alpha   90.00
_cell.angle_beta   90.00
_cell.angle_gamma   90.00
#
_symmetry.space_group_name_H-M   'P 1'
#
loop_
_entity.id
_entity.type
_entity.pdbx_description
1 polymer ?
#
loop_
_entity_poly.entity_id
_entity_poly.type
_entity_poly.pdbx_seq_one_letter_code
_entity_poly.pdbx_strand_id
1 'polypeptide(L)' 'MEIKAVKFRKDGFYSLALAFGGEEGPDKFDAKLRYRGSLQNYLIDTGDEVTLVDTGYLESVPVELPDENSI' A
#
# COMPACT_ATOMS: atom_id res chain seq x y z
N MET A 1 -10.18 -13.19 20.31
CA MET A 1 -9.41 -12.22 19.53
C MET A 1 -8.98 -12.86 18.22
N GLU A 2 -9.36 -12.25 17.11
CA GLU A 2 -9.02 -12.66 15.75
C GLU A 2 -8.43 -11.46 15.00
N ILE A 3 -7.35 -11.68 14.25
CA ILE A 3 -6.75 -10.66 13.40
C ILE A 3 -6.84 -11.14 11.96
N LYS A 4 -7.63 -10.43 11.15
CA LYS A 4 -7.84 -10.73 9.74
C LYS A 4 -7.10 -9.70 8.89
N ALA A 5 -6.24 -10.18 7.99
CA ALA A 5 -5.77 -9.33 6.90
C ALA A 5 -6.93 -9.14 5.92
N VAL A 6 -7.41 -7.90 5.78
CA VAL A 6 -8.49 -7.56 4.84
C VAL A 6 -7.95 -7.50 3.40
N LYS A 7 -6.62 -7.46 3.24
CA LYS A 7 -5.86 -7.49 1.98
C LYS A 7 -6.32 -6.44 0.98
N PHE A 8 -5.64 -5.30 1.01
CA PHE A 8 -5.73 -4.31 -0.05
C PHE A 8 -4.84 -4.72 -1.24
N ARG A 9 -3.53 -5.00 -1.01
CA ARG A 9 -2.57 -5.36 -2.07
C ARG A 9 -1.44 -6.26 -1.59
N LYS A 10 -1.32 -7.44 -2.19
CA LYS A 10 -0.34 -8.46 -1.81
C LYS A 10 0.67 -8.66 -2.95
N ASP A 11 1.95 -8.68 -2.59
CA ASP A 11 3.07 -8.90 -3.50
C ASP A 11 3.22 -7.82 -4.60
N GLY A 12 4.28 -7.89 -5.41
CA GLY A 12 4.60 -6.94 -6.48
C GLY A 12 5.58 -5.83 -6.10
N PHE A 13 5.60 -4.77 -6.91
CA PHE A 13 6.56 -3.67 -6.81
C PHE A 13 5.86 -2.32 -6.89
N TYR A 14 6.40 -1.33 -6.20
CA TYR A 14 5.99 0.07 -6.27
C TYR A 14 7.14 0.94 -6.79
N SER A 15 6.81 2.06 -7.42
CA SER A 15 7.79 3.11 -7.69
C SER A 15 8.45 3.59 -6.39
N LEU A 16 9.71 4.00 -6.50
CA LEU A 16 10.45 4.57 -5.38
C LEU A 16 9.75 5.82 -4.82
N ALA A 17 9.15 6.64 -5.68
CA ALA A 17 8.41 7.84 -5.25
C ALA A 17 7.23 7.48 -4.32
N LEU A 18 6.43 6.47 -4.68
CA LEU A 18 5.31 6.02 -3.85
C LEU A 18 5.79 5.41 -2.53
N ALA A 19 6.85 4.59 -2.56
CA ALA A 19 7.39 3.96 -1.36
C ALA A 19 7.91 4.98 -0.32
N PHE A 20 8.29 6.18 -0.77
CA PHE A 20 8.79 7.27 0.08
C PHE A 20 7.77 8.41 0.28
N GLY A 21 6.48 8.16 -0.04
CA GLY A 21 5.39 9.10 0.24
C GLY A 21 5.24 10.25 -0.76
N GLY A 22 6.10 10.34 -1.77
CA GLY A 22 5.96 11.29 -2.90
C GLY A 22 6.13 12.77 -2.55
N GLU A 23 6.47 13.13 -1.31
CA GLU A 23 6.54 14.53 -0.84
C GLU A 23 7.55 15.37 -1.60
N GLU A 24 8.66 14.75 -2.04
CA GLU A 24 9.73 15.45 -2.77
C GLU A 24 9.44 15.61 -4.27
N GLY A 25 8.34 15.04 -4.77
CA GLY A 25 7.96 15.05 -6.18
C GLY A 25 8.66 13.98 -7.02
N PRO A 26 8.05 13.52 -8.13
CA PRO A 26 8.54 12.37 -8.91
C PRO A 26 9.93 12.60 -9.52
N ASP A 27 10.27 13.86 -9.84
CA ASP A 27 11.54 14.22 -10.48
C ASP A 27 12.76 14.01 -9.57
N LYS A 28 12.54 13.79 -8.27
CA LYS A 28 13.59 13.48 -7.28
C LYS A 28 13.89 12.00 -7.15
N PHE A 29 13.09 11.14 -7.78
CA PHE A 29 13.22 9.70 -7.69
C PHE A 29 13.59 9.11 -9.05
N ASP A 30 14.49 8.12 -9.05
CA ASP A 30 14.80 7.37 -10.26
C ASP A 30 13.61 6.47 -10.62
N ALA A 31 12.92 6.81 -11.71
CA ALA A 31 11.77 6.06 -12.20
C ALA A 31 12.09 4.60 -12.58
N LYS A 32 13.37 4.23 -12.74
CA LYS A 32 13.78 2.86 -13.04
C LYS A 32 13.90 1.99 -11.79
N LEU A 33 13.92 2.59 -10.60
CA LEU A 33 14.06 1.86 -9.34
C LEU A 33 12.68 1.47 -8.80
N ARG A 34 12.58 0.21 -8.38
CA ARG A 34 11.36 -0.38 -7.86
C ARG A 34 11.58 -0.95 -6.46
N TYR A 35 10.59 -0.80 -5.61
CA TYR A 35 10.60 -1.33 -4.25
C TYR A 35 9.59 -2.47 -4.13
N ARG A 36 10.07 -3.67 -3.76
CA ARG A 36 9.17 -4.80 -3.50
C ARG A 36 8.35 -4.48 -2.25
N GLY A 37 7.03 -4.51 -2.36
CA GLY A 37 6.18 -4.11 -1.26
C GLY A 37 4.77 -4.67 -1.33
N SER A 38 4.07 -4.58 -0.21
CA SER A 38 2.65 -4.91 -0.10
C SER A 38 1.98 -3.88 0.79
N LEU A 39 0.70 -3.59 0.55
CA LEU A 39 -0.09 -2.71 1.41
C LEU A 39 -1.21 -3.52 2.05
N GLN A 40 -1.21 -3.57 3.37
CA GLN A 40 -2.11 -4.41 4.15
C GLN A 40 -2.85 -3.57 5.18
N ASN A 41 -4.15 -3.76 5.17
CA ASN A 41 -5.11 -3.32 6.16
C ASN A 41 -5.56 -4.53 6.98
N TYR A 42 -5.84 -4.30 8.25
CA TYR A 42 -6.19 -5.36 9.20
C TYR A 42 -7.48 -5.05 9.91
N LEU A 43 -8.31 -6.08 10.09
CA LEU A 43 -9.45 -6.02 10.98
C LEU A 43 -9.10 -6.84 12.22
N ILE A 44 -9.15 -6.18 13.38
CA ILE A 44 -8.91 -6.78 14.68
C ILE A 44 -10.26 -6.88 15.39
N ASP A 45 -10.67 -8.11 15.69
CA ASP A 45 -11.90 -8.43 16.39
C ASP A 45 -11.56 -8.99 17.78
N THR A 46 -11.91 -8.26 18.84
CA THR A 46 -11.69 -8.69 20.23
C THR A 46 -12.87 -9.46 20.82
N GLY A 47 -14.03 -9.45 20.16
CA GLY A 47 -15.31 -10.00 20.60
C GLY A 47 -16.30 -8.96 21.13
N ASP A 48 -15.80 -7.86 21.69
CA ASP A 48 -16.56 -6.71 22.17
C ASP A 48 -16.32 -5.44 21.34
N GLU A 49 -15.21 -5.39 20.60
CA GLU A 49 -14.84 -4.29 19.72
C GLU A 49 -14.27 -4.81 18.38
N VAL A 50 -14.55 -4.06 17.32
CA VAL A 50 -13.98 -4.30 16.00
C VAL A 50 -13.23 -3.04 15.56
N THR A 51 -11.90 -3.19 15.40
CA THR A 51 -11.02 -2.11 14.95
C THR A 51 -10.53 -2.39 13.53
N LEU A 52 -10.64 -1.40 12.65
CA LEU A 52 -9.97 -1.39 11.36
C LEU A 52 -8.66 -0.61 11.48
N VAL A 53 -7.54 -1.28 11.21
CA VAL A 53 -6.21 -0.68 11.16
C VAL A 53 -5.85 -0.43 9.70
N ASP A 54 -5.64 0.85 9.39
CA ASP A 54 -5.42 1.39 8.06
C ASP A 54 -6.63 1.21 7.12
N THR A 55 -6.74 2.10 6.13
CA THR A 55 -7.85 2.13 5.16
C THR A 55 -7.38 2.18 3.71
N GLY A 56 -6.06 2.18 3.48
CA GLY A 56 -5.50 2.29 2.14
C GLY A 56 -5.65 3.71 1.58
N TYR A 57 -5.92 3.80 0.27
CA TYR A 57 -6.04 5.09 -0.42
C TYR A 57 -7.50 5.47 -0.66
N LEU A 58 -7.75 6.78 -0.72
CA LEU A 58 -9.02 7.31 -1.24
C LEU A 58 -9.19 6.90 -2.71
N GLU A 59 -10.44 6.68 -3.14
CA GLU A 59 -10.77 6.30 -4.53
C GLU A 59 -10.27 7.33 -5.56
N SER A 60 -10.15 8.60 -5.16
CA SER A 60 -9.68 9.70 -6.01
C SER A 60 -8.16 9.76 -6.18
N VAL A 61 -7.38 8.96 -5.45
CA VAL A 61 -5.92 8.94 -5.60
C VAL A 61 -5.60 8.05 -6.80
N PRO A 62 -4.92 8.56 -7.85
CA PRO A 62 -4.42 7.71 -8.91
C PRO A 62 -3.33 6.80 -8.32
N VAL A 63 -3.67 5.54 -8.08
CA VAL A 63 -2.77 4.62 -7.40
C VAL A 63 -2.10 3.69 -8.40
N GLU A 64 -0.77 3.63 -8.34
CA GLU A 64 0.01 2.58 -8.99
C GLU A 64 -0.42 1.22 -8.44
N LEU A 65 -0.86 0.29 -9.30
CA LEU A 65 -1.09 -1.09 -8.89
C LEU A 65 0.26 -1.81 -8.85
N PRO A 66 0.56 -2.57 -7.79
CA PRO A 66 1.78 -3.36 -7.76
C PRO A 66 1.68 -4.45 -8.84
N ASP A 67 2.53 -4.33 -9.85
CA ASP A 67 2.63 -5.26 -10.98
C ASP A 67 4.11 -5.66 -11.11
N GLU A 68 4.34 -6.95 -11.38
CA GLU A 68 5.68 -7.46 -11.68
C GLU A 68 6.24 -6.87 -12.98
N ASN A 69 5.37 -6.39 -13.87
CA ASN A 69 5.68 -5.79 -15.16
C ASN A 69 5.49 -4.27 -15.21
N SER A 70 5.03 -3.59 -14.15
CA SER A 70 4.91 -2.12 -14.13
C SER A 70 6.28 -1.49 -14.37
N ILE A 71 6.46 -0.82 -15.53
CA ILE A 71 7.71 -0.13 -15.92
C ILE A 71 7.64 1.34 -15.60
#